data_AF-A0AAU2QM59-F1
#
_entry.id   AF-A0AAU2QM59-F1
#
_cell.length_a   1.000
_cell.length_b   1.000
_cell.length_c   1.000
_cell.angle_alpha   90.00
_cell.angle_beta   90.00
_cell.angle_gamma   90.00
#
_symmetry.space_group_name_H-M   'P 1'
#
loop_
_entity.id
_entity.type
_entity.pdbx_description
1 polymer ?
#
loop_
_entity_poly.entity_id
_entity_poly.type
_entity_poly.pdbx_seq_one_letter_code
_entity_poly.pdbx_strand_id
1 'polypeptide(L)'
;MAAVSPLSRVWSTDRHGNNNPMCHYCGCREIPLIKEFIAEHERVTDAAGDALRALERGESGRARELVDTMATELDSHWRGEENGLFAVMRADPEYADYIDALVTEHRELAALLPTLDLTDPADVRTLTTTVQELHHHITKEEDGLFPASLTALSGEEWNTSMEAWRKAHGMPGLDGGGA
;
A
#
# COMPACT_ATOMS: atom_id res chain seq x y z
N MET A 1 -23.05 -6.91 -59.65
CA MET A 1 -22.84 -7.99 -58.66
C MET A 1 -23.81 -7.77 -57.52
N ALA A 2 -24.80 -8.65 -57.33
CA ALA A 2 -25.41 -9.03 -56.05
C ALA A 2 -26.64 -9.90 -56.33
N ALA A 3 -26.52 -11.20 -56.06
CA ALA A 3 -27.62 -12.17 -55.95
C ALA A 3 -28.17 -12.11 -54.49
N VAL A 4 -29.49 -12.02 -54.22
CA VAL A 4 -30.47 -13.13 -54.04
C VAL A 4 -29.99 -14.08 -52.91
N SER A 5 -30.64 -14.37 -51.76
CA SER A 5 -32.06 -14.50 -51.35
C SER A 5 -32.15 -14.83 -49.82
N PRO A 6 -33.31 -15.22 -49.20
CA PRO A 6 -33.72 -14.76 -47.85
C PRO A 6 -34.06 -15.89 -46.84
N LEU A 7 -34.74 -15.51 -45.74
CA LEU A 7 -35.47 -16.34 -44.75
C LEU A 7 -34.57 -16.96 -43.65
N SER A 8 -34.84 -16.85 -42.35
CA SER A 8 -36.14 -16.99 -41.67
C SER A 8 -36.12 -16.35 -40.27
N ARG A 9 -37.25 -15.76 -39.89
CA ARG A 9 -37.59 -15.35 -38.50
C ARG A 9 -37.66 -16.55 -37.56
N VAL A 10 -37.28 -16.35 -36.30
CA VAL A 10 -38.06 -16.75 -35.13
C VAL A 10 -37.73 -15.80 -33.97
N TRP A 11 -38.76 -15.34 -33.28
CA TRP A 11 -38.65 -14.50 -32.09
C TRP A 11 -38.35 -15.40 -30.88
N SER A 12 -37.43 -15.01 -30.01
CA SER A 12 -37.52 -15.38 -28.59
C SER A 12 -36.96 -14.24 -27.74
N THR A 13 -37.83 -13.62 -26.97
CA THR A 13 -37.48 -12.85 -25.79
C THR A 13 -36.99 -13.83 -24.73
N ASP A 14 -35.75 -13.70 -24.28
CA ASP A 14 -35.37 -14.13 -22.94
C ASP A 14 -34.42 -13.11 -22.32
N ARG A 15 -34.86 -12.61 -21.16
CA ARG A 15 -34.02 -11.85 -20.23
C ARG A 15 -33.17 -12.86 -19.47
N HIS A 16 -31.99 -12.37 -19.06
CA HIS A 16 -31.00 -12.99 -18.16
C HIS A 16 -29.91 -13.82 -18.84
N GLY A 17 -28.71 -13.25 -18.79
CA GLY A 17 -27.44 -13.90 -19.09
C GLY A 17 -26.33 -12.90 -18.80
N ASN A 18 -25.83 -12.93 -17.56
CA ASN A 18 -24.68 -12.15 -17.11
C ASN A 18 -23.51 -12.31 -18.09
N ASN A 19 -23.18 -11.25 -18.82
CA ASN A 19 -21.96 -11.16 -19.59
C ASN A 19 -21.09 -10.06 -18.98
N ASN A 20 -20.24 -10.45 -18.03
CA ASN A 20 -18.97 -9.77 -17.86
C ASN A 20 -17.89 -10.85 -17.64
N PRO A 21 -16.79 -10.81 -18.39
CA PRO A 21 -15.84 -11.91 -18.46
C PRO A 21 -15.13 -12.08 -17.12
N MET A 22 -15.08 -13.34 -16.71
CA MET A 22 -14.24 -13.86 -15.64
C MET A 22 -12.78 -13.43 -15.85
N CYS A 23 -12.34 -12.40 -15.13
CA CYS A 23 -10.93 -12.31 -14.73
C CYS A 23 -10.78 -13.14 -13.46
N HIS A 24 -10.36 -14.39 -13.65
CA HIS A 24 -10.40 -15.43 -12.62
C HIS A 24 -9.02 -15.73 -12.03
N TYR A 25 -8.20 -14.71 -11.78
CA TYR A 25 -6.95 -14.87 -11.04
C TYR A 25 -6.73 -13.69 -10.08
N CYS A 26 -6.32 -14.04 -8.86
CA CYS A 26 -5.95 -13.20 -7.72
C CYS A 26 -7.10 -12.68 -6.84
N GLY A 27 -7.53 -13.53 -5.89
CA GLY A 27 -8.24 -13.13 -4.67
C GLY A 27 -7.45 -12.23 -3.71
N CYS A 28 -6.33 -11.64 -4.17
CA CYS A 28 -5.53 -10.64 -3.46
C CYS A 28 -6.33 -9.37 -3.16
N ARG A 29 -7.32 -9.05 -4.00
CA ARG A 29 -8.24 -7.91 -3.80
C ARG A 29 -9.35 -8.18 -2.78
N GLU A 30 -9.26 -9.20 -1.94
CA GLU A 30 -10.26 -9.45 -0.88
C GLU A 30 -9.62 -9.61 0.52
N ILE A 31 -8.30 -9.46 0.69
CA ILE A 31 -7.69 -9.38 2.03
C ILE A 31 -7.73 -7.92 2.49
N PRO A 32 -8.55 -7.56 3.51
CA PRO A 32 -8.74 -6.16 3.89
C PRO A 32 -7.43 -5.46 4.24
N LEU A 33 -6.52 -6.14 4.94
CA LEU A 33 -5.28 -5.53 5.42
C LEU A 33 -4.34 -5.03 4.32
N ILE A 34 -4.09 -5.83 3.28
CA ILE A 34 -3.19 -5.44 2.18
C ILE A 34 -3.75 -4.22 1.44
N LYS A 35 -5.08 -4.09 1.33
CA LYS A 35 -5.70 -2.88 0.75
C LYS A 35 -5.42 -1.64 1.58
N GLU A 36 -5.42 -1.75 2.91
CA GLU A 36 -5.15 -0.62 3.79
C GLU A 36 -3.69 -0.17 3.66
N PHE A 37 -2.72 -1.11 3.63
CA PHE A 37 -1.31 -0.78 3.39
C PHE A 37 -1.10 -0.10 2.04
N ILE A 38 -1.71 -0.60 0.97
CA ILE A 38 -1.64 0.05 -0.36
C ILE A 38 -2.28 1.45 -0.31
N ALA A 39 -3.42 1.61 0.37
CA ALA A 39 -4.05 2.92 0.51
C ALA A 39 -3.19 3.90 1.33
N GLU A 40 -2.41 3.41 2.30
CA GLU A 40 -1.40 4.20 3.04
C GLU A 40 -0.26 4.62 2.12
N HIS A 41 0.28 3.72 1.29
CA HIS A 41 1.27 4.04 0.27
C HIS A 41 0.79 5.11 -0.71
N GLU A 42 -0.43 4.98 -1.21
CA GLU A 42 -1.05 5.97 -2.10
C GLU A 42 -1.09 7.36 -1.42
N ARG A 43 -1.55 7.45 -0.17
CA ARG A 43 -1.60 8.72 0.57
C ARG A 43 -0.21 9.35 0.76
N VAL A 44 0.79 8.55 1.11
CA VAL A 44 2.15 9.05 1.32
C VAL A 44 2.79 9.50 0.01
N THR A 45 2.61 8.74 -1.08
CA THR A 45 3.16 9.10 -2.39
C THR A 45 2.48 10.33 -3.00
N ASP A 46 1.17 10.50 -2.81
CA ASP A 46 0.46 11.72 -3.16
C ASP A 46 0.99 12.93 -2.39
N ALA A 47 1.16 12.80 -1.07
CA ALA A 47 1.72 13.86 -0.23
C ALA A 47 3.16 14.22 -0.64
N ALA A 48 3.98 13.23 -0.98
CA ALA A 48 5.33 13.42 -1.50
C ALA A 48 5.33 14.18 -2.83
N GLY A 49 4.48 13.77 -3.76
CA GLY A 49 4.31 14.44 -5.05
C GLY A 49 3.86 15.89 -4.89
N ASP A 50 2.92 16.15 -3.98
CA ASP A 50 2.48 17.51 -3.64
C ASP A 50 3.60 18.33 -3.00
N ALA A 51 4.43 17.73 -2.15
CA ALA A 51 5.55 18.42 -1.48
C ALA A 51 6.58 18.88 -2.50
N LEU A 52 6.97 18.00 -3.43
CA LEU A 52 7.89 18.33 -4.51
C LEU A 52 7.33 19.45 -5.41
N ARG A 53 6.05 19.38 -5.78
CA ARG A 53 5.37 20.45 -6.55
C ARG A 53 5.32 21.78 -5.78
N ALA A 54 5.14 21.75 -4.46
CA ALA A 54 5.17 22.96 -3.64
C ALA A 54 6.58 23.59 -3.62
N LEU A 55 7.63 22.77 -3.54
CA LEU A 55 9.01 23.25 -3.63
C LEU A 55 9.34 23.88 -4.98
N GLU A 56 8.84 23.30 -6.09
CA GLU A 56 8.96 23.91 -7.43
C GLU A 56 8.32 25.30 -7.51
N ARG A 57 7.28 25.57 -6.71
CA ARG A 57 6.61 26.88 -6.60
C ARG A 57 7.25 27.81 -5.56
N GLY A 58 8.28 27.37 -4.84
CA GLY A 58 8.90 28.12 -3.75
C GLY A 58 8.09 28.14 -2.45
N GLU A 59 7.13 27.23 -2.29
CA GLU A 59 6.22 27.14 -1.15
C GLU A 59 6.78 26.19 -0.06
N SER A 60 7.98 26.49 0.47
CA SER A 60 8.68 25.60 1.43
C SER A 60 7.88 25.30 2.71
N GLY A 61 7.09 26.27 3.20
CA GLY A 61 6.19 26.05 4.35
C GLY A 61 5.11 24.99 4.06
N ARG A 62 4.50 25.04 2.87
CA ARG A 62 3.52 24.04 2.44
C ARG A 62 4.16 22.68 2.23
N ALA A 63 5.36 22.65 1.67
CA ALA A 63 6.13 21.42 1.53
C ALA A 63 6.43 20.78 2.89
N ARG A 64 6.79 21.58 3.91
CA ARG A 64 7.04 21.07 5.27
C ARG A 64 5.80 20.41 5.86
N GLU A 65 4.63 21.06 5.77
CA GLU A 65 3.37 20.46 6.24
C GLU A 65 3.11 19.10 5.58
N LEU A 66 3.37 18.97 4.28
CA LEU A 66 3.18 17.71 3.54
C LEU A 66 4.16 16.63 3.97
N VAL A 67 5.43 16.97 4.17
CA VAL A 67 6.43 16.01 4.66
C VAL A 67 6.12 15.60 6.12
N ASP A 68 5.52 16.48 6.94
CA ASP A 68 5.04 16.12 8.28
C ASP A 68 3.85 15.16 8.22
N THR A 69 2.93 15.36 7.26
CA THR A 69 1.85 14.40 6.97
C THR A 69 2.43 13.05 6.54
N MET A 70 3.42 13.02 5.63
CA MET A 70 4.09 11.79 5.23
C MET A 70 4.69 11.06 6.44
N ALA A 71 5.45 11.77 7.28
CA ALA A 71 6.09 11.18 8.45
C ALA A 71 5.07 10.60 9.45
N THR A 72 3.92 11.26 9.60
CA THR A 72 2.83 10.78 10.47
C THR A 72 2.17 9.51 9.94
N GLU A 73 1.83 9.49 8.64
CA GLU A 73 1.23 8.29 8.01
C GLU A 73 2.21 7.12 8.00
N LEU A 74 3.49 7.38 7.69
CA LEU A 74 4.55 6.35 7.71
C LEU A 74 4.79 5.76 9.11
N ASP A 75 4.70 6.55 10.18
CA ASP A 75 4.85 6.02 11.55
C ASP A 75 3.79 4.95 11.86
N SER A 76 2.51 5.24 11.61
CA SER A 76 1.44 4.27 11.87
C SER A 76 1.50 3.09 10.91
N HIS A 77 1.83 3.33 9.65
CA HIS A 77 2.00 2.31 8.63
C HIS A 77 3.09 1.29 9.02
N TRP A 78 4.32 1.75 9.23
CA TRP A 78 5.45 0.88 9.61
C TRP A 78 5.20 0.16 10.93
N ARG A 79 4.56 0.81 11.92
CA ARG A 79 4.18 0.12 13.16
C ARG A 79 3.17 -0.99 12.92
N GLY A 80 2.25 -0.84 11.97
CA GLY A 80 1.29 -1.87 11.58
C GLY A 80 1.97 -3.07 10.91
N GLU A 81 2.92 -2.81 10.03
CA GLU A 81 3.71 -3.85 9.35
C GLU A 81 4.64 -4.57 10.32
N GLU A 82 5.49 -3.83 11.02
CA GLU A 82 6.56 -4.36 11.87
C GLU A 82 6.05 -5.17 13.05
N ASN A 83 4.93 -4.75 13.66
CA ASN A 83 4.32 -5.47 14.77
C ASN A 83 3.31 -6.54 14.30
N GLY A 84 3.01 -6.58 13.00
CA GLY A 84 1.99 -7.43 12.41
C GLY A 84 2.57 -8.32 11.33
N LEU A 85 2.35 -7.94 10.07
CA LEU A 85 2.68 -8.73 8.89
C LEU A 85 4.15 -9.16 8.88
N PHE A 86 5.08 -8.23 9.17
CA PHE A 86 6.50 -8.51 9.14
C PHE A 86 6.92 -9.38 10.31
N ALA A 87 6.39 -9.14 11.52
CA ALA A 87 6.68 -9.98 12.69
C ALA A 87 6.30 -11.45 12.44
N VAL A 88 5.15 -11.68 11.81
CA VAL A 88 4.68 -13.01 11.44
C VAL A 88 5.57 -13.63 10.37
N MET A 89 5.77 -12.94 9.24
CA MET A 89 6.55 -13.50 8.12
C MET A 89 8.02 -13.73 8.50
N ARG A 90 8.57 -12.90 9.37
CA ARG A 90 9.95 -13.00 9.86
C ARG A 90 10.21 -14.26 10.68
N ALA A 91 9.18 -14.96 11.15
CA ALA A 91 9.33 -16.26 11.79
C ALA A 91 9.84 -17.34 10.82
N ASP A 92 9.62 -17.16 9.51
CA ASP A 92 10.22 -17.99 8.47
C ASP A 92 11.63 -17.47 8.12
N PRO A 93 12.68 -18.29 8.24
CA PRO A 93 14.03 -17.93 7.85
C PRO A 93 14.17 -17.48 6.38
N GLU A 94 13.26 -17.90 5.49
CA GLU A 94 13.26 -17.48 4.08
C GLU A 94 13.05 -15.97 3.92
N TYR A 95 12.26 -15.34 4.81
CA TYR A 95 11.92 -13.92 4.73
C TYR A 95 12.70 -13.03 5.71
N ALA A 96 13.38 -13.62 6.70
CA ALA A 96 13.99 -12.88 7.80
C ALA A 96 14.96 -11.78 7.35
N ASP A 97 15.94 -12.11 6.49
CA ASP A 97 16.94 -11.14 6.03
C ASP A 97 16.31 -10.03 5.15
N TYR A 98 15.30 -10.38 4.36
CA TYR A 98 14.60 -9.44 3.50
C TYR A 98 13.77 -8.44 4.32
N ILE A 99 13.08 -8.93 5.36
CA ILE A 99 12.32 -8.09 6.29
C ILE A 99 13.25 -7.20 7.11
N ASP A 100 14.39 -7.70 7.59
CA ASP A 100 15.36 -6.88 8.34
C ASP A 100 15.89 -5.70 7.50
N ALA A 101 16.04 -5.90 6.19
CA ALA A 101 16.40 -4.81 5.27
C ALA A 101 15.30 -3.75 5.17
N LEU A 102 14.03 -4.14 4.99
CA LEU A 102 12.89 -3.21 4.96
C LEU A 102 12.76 -2.42 6.26
N VAL A 103 12.88 -3.09 7.41
CA VAL A 103 12.85 -2.42 8.73
C VAL A 103 14.00 -1.42 8.87
N THR A 104 15.19 -1.73 8.34
CA THR A 104 16.31 -0.78 8.35
C THR A 104 15.96 0.47 7.55
N GLU A 105 15.37 0.32 6.38
CA GLU A 105 14.91 1.44 5.53
C GLU A 105 13.85 2.29 6.25
N HIS A 106 12.91 1.68 6.97
CA HIS A 106 11.94 2.42 7.80
C HIS A 106 12.66 3.33 8.79
N ARG A 107 13.67 2.80 9.48
CA ARG A 107 14.43 3.56 10.49
C ARG A 107 15.22 4.71 9.88
N GLU A 108 15.82 4.50 8.71
CA GLU A 108 16.55 5.53 7.99
C GLU A 108 15.63 6.66 7.52
N LEU A 109 14.47 6.32 6.94
CA LEU A 109 13.47 7.29 6.50
C LEU A 109 12.86 8.05 7.70
N ALA A 110 12.48 7.35 8.77
CA ALA A 110 11.93 7.94 10.00
C ALA A 110 12.88 8.98 10.60
N ALA A 111 14.18 8.69 10.60
CA ALA A 111 15.20 9.57 11.14
C ALA A 111 15.47 10.78 10.24
N LEU A 112 15.36 10.63 8.91
CA LEU A 112 15.72 11.65 7.94
C LEU A 112 14.63 12.72 7.73
N LEU A 113 13.37 12.32 7.52
CA LEU A 113 12.28 13.24 7.18
C LEU A 113 12.11 14.45 8.13
N PRO A 114 12.25 14.31 9.47
CA PRO A 114 12.14 15.45 10.37
C PRO A 114 13.37 16.38 10.37
N THR A 115 14.52 15.95 9.83
CA THR A 115 15.76 16.75 9.87
C THR A 115 15.91 17.71 8.69
N LEU A 116 15.12 17.54 7.63
CA LEU A 116 15.26 18.29 6.38
C LEU A 116 14.86 19.76 6.55
N ASP A 117 15.77 20.67 6.20
CA ASP A 117 15.50 22.09 5.97
C ASP A 117 15.06 22.32 4.52
N LEU A 118 13.75 22.42 4.30
CA LEU A 118 13.19 22.59 2.96
C LEU A 118 13.40 23.99 2.36
N THR A 119 14.18 24.86 3.03
CA THR A 119 14.71 26.10 2.45
C THR A 119 16.14 25.94 1.89
N ASP A 120 16.85 24.87 2.25
CA ASP A 120 18.16 24.52 1.72
C ASP A 120 18.03 23.69 0.43
N PRO A 121 18.59 24.15 -0.71
CA PRO A 121 18.62 23.37 -1.95
C PRO A 121 19.28 21.98 -1.81
N ALA A 122 20.20 21.78 -0.85
CA ALA A 122 20.78 20.48 -0.58
C ALA A 122 19.75 19.50 -0.02
N ASP A 123 18.98 19.92 0.98
CA ASP A 123 17.95 19.09 1.60
C ASP A 123 16.74 18.88 0.68
N VAL A 124 16.45 19.83 -0.21
CA VAL A 124 15.46 19.62 -1.29
C VAL A 124 15.90 18.50 -2.24
N ARG A 125 17.20 18.41 -2.57
CA ARG A 125 17.73 17.28 -3.37
C ARG A 125 17.66 15.98 -2.58
N THR A 126 18.03 16.03 -1.30
CA THR A 126 17.90 14.87 -0.40
C THR A 126 16.47 14.37 -0.38
N LEU A 127 15.47 15.23 -0.16
CA LEU A 127 14.05 14.86 -0.20
C LEU A 127 13.66 14.21 -1.53
N THR A 128 14.09 14.78 -2.65
CA THR A 128 13.80 14.23 -3.99
C THR A 128 14.31 12.79 -4.13
N THR A 129 15.54 12.53 -3.69
CA THR A 129 16.12 11.19 -3.69
C THR A 129 15.37 10.28 -2.70
N THR A 130 15.09 10.75 -1.49
CA THR A 130 14.33 10.01 -0.47
C THR A 130 12.96 9.56 -0.97
N VAL A 131 12.26 10.41 -1.73
CA VAL A 131 10.97 10.04 -2.34
C VAL A 131 11.14 8.92 -3.38
N GLN A 132 12.23 8.92 -4.15
CA GLN A 132 12.53 7.82 -5.09
C GLN A 132 12.84 6.51 -4.35
N GLU A 133 13.62 6.58 -3.28
CA GLU A 133 13.91 5.41 -2.44
C GLU A 133 12.64 4.87 -1.78
N LEU A 134 11.74 5.76 -1.32
CA LEU A 134 10.43 5.35 -0.79
C LEU A 134 9.57 4.64 -1.86
N HIS A 135 9.58 5.09 -3.11
CA HIS A 135 8.88 4.36 -4.19
C HIS A 135 9.48 2.98 -4.43
N HIS A 136 10.81 2.84 -4.36
CA HIS A 136 11.48 1.55 -4.49
C HIS A 136 11.14 0.62 -3.31
N HIS A 137 11.09 1.18 -2.10
CA HIS A 137 10.64 0.51 -0.89
C HIS A 137 9.22 -0.03 -1.05
N ILE A 138 8.26 0.81 -1.42
CA ILE A 138 6.87 0.42 -1.69
C ILE A 138 6.78 -0.69 -2.75
N THR A 139 7.61 -0.63 -3.80
CA THR A 139 7.64 -1.67 -4.84
C THR A 139 8.09 -3.02 -4.28
N LYS A 140 9.07 -3.05 -3.37
CA LYS A 140 9.54 -4.29 -2.73
C LYS A 140 8.42 -4.96 -1.93
N GLU A 141 7.58 -4.18 -1.28
CA GLU A 141 6.44 -4.69 -0.54
C GLU A 141 5.31 -5.11 -1.47
N GLU A 142 4.82 -4.22 -2.33
CA GLU A 142 3.63 -4.47 -3.15
C GLU A 142 3.83 -5.55 -4.22
N ASP A 143 5.02 -5.64 -4.83
CA ASP A 143 5.31 -6.64 -5.85
C ASP A 143 6.03 -7.88 -5.29
N GLY A 144 6.55 -7.80 -4.05
CA GLY A 144 7.33 -8.85 -3.41
C GLY A 144 6.64 -9.42 -2.18
N LEU A 145 6.75 -8.71 -1.06
CA LEU A 145 6.37 -9.23 0.25
C LEU A 145 4.86 -9.45 0.41
N PHE A 146 4.04 -8.50 -0.04
CA PHE A 146 2.58 -8.59 0.06
C PHE A 146 2.03 -9.77 -0.76
N PRO A 147 2.41 -10.01 -2.03
CA PRO A 147 2.02 -11.23 -2.74
C PRO A 147 2.48 -12.52 -2.06
N ALA A 148 3.71 -12.56 -1.53
CA ALA A 148 4.22 -13.74 -0.83
C ALA A 148 3.41 -14.06 0.43
N SER A 149 2.99 -13.02 1.17
CA SER A 149 2.17 -13.17 2.37
C SER A 149 0.85 -13.92 2.14
N LEU A 150 0.26 -13.79 0.95
CA LEU A 150 -1.01 -14.44 0.59
C LEU A 150 -0.91 -15.97 0.57
N THR A 151 0.29 -16.49 0.33
CA THR A 151 0.56 -17.93 0.31
C THR A 151 1.21 -18.42 1.59
N ALA A 152 1.90 -17.55 2.32
CA ALA A 152 2.65 -17.90 3.52
C ALA A 152 1.79 -17.90 4.79
N LEU A 153 0.86 -16.94 4.94
CA LEU A 153 0.12 -16.76 6.18
C LEU A 153 -1.10 -17.68 6.31
N SER A 154 -1.25 -18.26 7.49
CA SER A 154 -2.48 -18.87 7.98
C SER A 154 -3.53 -17.82 8.38
N GLY A 155 -4.77 -18.25 8.62
CA GLY A 155 -5.84 -17.34 9.06
C GLY A 155 -5.60 -16.67 10.41
N GLU A 156 -4.93 -17.35 11.35
CA GLU A 156 -4.61 -16.80 12.68
C GLU A 156 -3.51 -15.72 12.58
N GLU A 157 -2.54 -15.95 11.72
CA GLU A 157 -1.48 -15.01 11.38
C GLU A 157 -2.01 -13.75 10.70
N TRP A 158 -2.99 -13.90 9.79
CA TRP A 158 -3.73 -12.77 9.24
C TRP A 158 -4.49 -11.99 10.32
N ASN A 159 -5.15 -12.67 11.26
CA ASN A 159 -5.85 -12.02 12.36
C ASN A 159 -4.88 -11.22 13.26
N THR A 160 -3.72 -11.80 13.56
CA THR A 160 -2.66 -11.15 14.35
C THR A 160 -2.17 -9.88 13.65
N SER A 161 -1.93 -9.96 12.33
CA SER A 161 -1.48 -8.82 11.51
C SER A 161 -2.54 -7.70 11.47
N MET A 162 -3.82 -8.05 11.33
CA MET A 162 -4.92 -7.08 11.35
C MET A 162 -5.08 -6.41 12.71
N GLU A 163 -4.85 -7.13 13.82
CA GLU A 163 -4.90 -6.56 15.17
C GLU A 163 -3.76 -5.56 15.39
N ALA A 164 -2.54 -5.90 14.96
CA ALA A 164 -1.39 -5.02 15.03
C ALA A 164 -1.63 -3.72 14.24
N TRP A 165 -2.15 -3.82 13.02
CA TRP A 165 -2.52 -2.67 12.20
C TRP A 165 -3.57 -1.78 12.87
N ARG A 166 -4.65 -2.36 13.42
CA ARG A 166 -5.67 -1.59 14.17
C ARG A 166 -5.06 -0.83 15.34
N LYS A 167 -4.18 -1.50 16.11
CA LYS A 167 -3.49 -0.89 17.25
C LYS A 167 -2.56 0.25 16.81
N ALA A 168 -1.87 0.11 15.68
CA ALA A 168 -1.02 1.16 15.14
C ALA A 168 -1.83 2.43 14.81
N HIS A 169 -3.07 2.25 14.35
CA HIS A 169 -4.03 3.30 14.01
C HIS A 169 -4.94 3.75 15.16
N GLY A 170 -4.70 3.27 16.39
CA GLY A 170 -5.51 3.63 17.56
C GLY A 170 -6.96 3.13 17.52
N MET A 171 -7.26 2.14 16.68
CA MET A 171 -8.56 1.48 16.65
C MET A 171 -8.67 0.45 17.79
N PRO A 172 -9.83 0.37 18.47
CA PRO A 172 -10.04 -0.65 19.48
C PRO A 172 -9.93 -2.05 18.86
N GLY A 173 -9.32 -2.98 19.60
CA GLY A 173 -9.33 -4.40 19.22
C GLY A 173 -10.76 -4.90 19.12
N LEU A 174 -11.00 -5.89 18.24
CA LEU A 174 -12.24 -6.64 18.28
C LEU A 174 -12.16 -7.58 19.48
N ASP A 175 -12.27 -7.04 20.69
CA ASP A 175 -12.57 -7.87 21.85
C ASP A 175 -13.90 -8.58 21.55
N GLY A 176 -13.81 -9.91 21.48
CA GLY A 176 -14.94 -10.80 21.19
C GLY A 176 -16.07 -10.57 22.19
N GLY A 177 -16.96 -9.64 21.87
CA GLY A 177 -18.10 -9.27 22.67
C GLY A 177 -19.40 -9.84 22.11
N GLY A 178 -19.76 -11.04 22.57
CA GLY A 178 -21.17 -11.37 22.84
C GLY A 178 -21.84 -12.45 21.99
N ALA A 179 -21.76 -13.71 22.43
CA ALA A 179 -22.88 -14.55 22.90
C ALA A 179 -22.49 -16.04 22.90
#